data_AF-A0A928UCA7-F1
#
_entry.id   AF-A0A928UCA7-F1
#
_cell.length_a   1.000
_cell.length_b   1.000
_cell.length_c   1.000
_cell.angle_alpha   90.00
_cell.angle_beta   90.00
_cell.angle_gamma   90.00
#
_symmetry.space_group_name_H-M   'P 1'
#
loop_
_entity.id
_entity.type
_entity.pdbx_description
1 polymer ?
#
loop_
_entity_poly.entity_id
_entity_poly.type
_entity_poly.pdbx_seq_one_letter_code
_entity_poly.pdbx_strand_id
1 'polypeptide(L)' 'MDGVHPQHNSTSAYCWIEKGKKKEIPSNTGRKRINLNGAIDIETFEVTIREDESINAQSTIKLSMK' A
#
# COMPACT_ATOMS: atom_id res chain seq x y z
N MET A 1 -4.43 13.50 -8.11
CA MET A 1 -4.45 12.17 -7.48
C MET A 1 -3.02 11.69 -7.43
N ASP A 2 -2.44 11.62 -6.25
CA ASP A 2 -1.07 11.13 -6.06
C ASP A 2 -1.12 9.64 -5.70
N GLY A 3 -0.32 8.83 -6.38
CA GLY A 3 -0.35 7.37 -6.27
C GLY A 3 0.84 6.87 -5.47
N VAL A 4 0.59 6.32 -4.28
CA VAL A 4 1.65 5.71 -3.48
C VAL A 4 1.93 4.30 -3.97
N HIS A 5 3.19 4.02 -4.27
CA HIS A 5 3.65 2.70 -4.72
C HIS A 5 4.43 2.03 -3.58
N PRO A 6 3.82 1.14 -2.78
CA PRO A 6 4.54 0.42 -1.73
C PRO A 6 5.59 -0.49 -2.34
N GLN A 7 6.74 -0.59 -1.67
CA GLN A 7 7.78 -1.52 -2.05
C GLN A 7 7.29 -2.97 -1.86
N HIS A 8 7.46 -3.80 -2.88
CA HIS A 8 6.91 -5.16 -2.91
C HIS A 8 7.73 -6.18 -2.10
N ASN A 9 9.05 -5.97 -2.01
CA ASN A 9 9.95 -6.84 -1.27
C ASN A 9 10.42 -6.20 0.04
N SER A 10 10.63 -7.04 1.04
CA SER A 10 11.22 -6.66 2.32
C SER A 10 12.57 -5.96 2.12
N THR A 11 12.71 -4.77 2.71
CA THR A 11 14.00 -4.12 2.87
C THR A 11 14.71 -4.69 4.09
N SER A 12 16.02 -4.92 4.02
CA SER A 12 16.81 -5.28 5.20
C SER A 12 16.75 -4.18 6.26
N ALA A 13 16.49 -4.58 7.50
CA ALA A 13 16.57 -3.73 8.69
C ALA A 13 17.66 -4.27 9.65
N TYR A 14 17.72 -3.75 10.88
CA TYR A 14 18.64 -4.26 11.90
C TYR A 14 18.27 -5.68 12.31
N CYS A 15 19.24 -6.58 12.33
CA CYS A 15 19.09 -7.93 12.86
C CYS A 15 20.37 -8.40 13.54
N TRP A 16 20.20 -9.28 14.52
CA TRP A 16 21.32 -9.96 15.18
C TRP A 16 21.64 -11.24 14.39
N ILE A 17 22.75 -11.23 13.67
CA ILE A 17 23.27 -12.38 12.93
C ILE A 17 24.50 -12.89 13.66
N GLU A 18 24.53 -14.19 13.92
CA GLU A 18 25.69 -14.85 14.50
C GLU A 18 26.95 -14.60 13.66
N LYS A 19 28.08 -14.31 14.31
CA LYS A 19 29.34 -13.98 13.65
C LYS A 19 29.76 -15.10 12.70
N GLY A 20 30.04 -14.75 11.45
CA GLY A 20 30.43 -15.71 10.40
C GLY A 20 29.26 -16.42 9.71
N LYS A 21 28.01 -16.14 10.10
CA LYS A 21 26.82 -16.66 9.41
C LYS A 21 26.25 -15.62 8.45
N LYS A 22 25.69 -16.11 7.34
CA LYS A 22 24.87 -15.32 6.42
C LYS A 22 23.40 -15.60 6.72
N LYS A 23 22.57 -14.56 6.65
CA LYS A 23 21.11 -14.70 6.73
C LYS A 23 20.51 -14.22 5.42
N GLU A 24 19.77 -15.09 4.76
CA GLU A 24 19.03 -14.75 3.56
C GLU A 24 17.71 -14.07 3.93
N ILE A 25 17.35 -13.06 3.14
CA ILE A 25 16.03 -12.44 3.20
C ILE A 25 15.22 -13.05 2.06
N PRO A 26 14.12 -13.76 2.37
CA PRO A 26 13.28 -14.33 1.32
C PRO A 26 12.66 -13.23 0.49
N SER A 27 12.68 -13.39 -0.83
CA SER A 27 11.98 -12.52 -1.77
C SER A 27 10.55 -13.02 -1.98
N ASN A 28 9.59 -12.10 -2.05
CA ASN A 28 8.22 -12.44 -2.39
C ASN A 28 8.13 -12.61 -3.92
N THR A 29 7.67 -13.78 -4.40
CA THR A 29 7.48 -14.04 -5.83
C THR A 29 6.06 -13.73 -6.31
N GLY A 30 5.09 -13.70 -5.39
CA GLY A 30 3.70 -13.37 -5.68
C GLY A 30 3.41 -11.87 -5.55
N ARG A 31 2.71 -11.28 -6.52
CA ARG A 31 2.21 -9.91 -6.43
C ARG A 31 0.69 -9.91 -6.55
N LYS A 32 0.00 -9.65 -5.44
CA LYS A 32 -1.42 -9.29 -5.45
C LYS A 32 -1.50 -7.77 -5.40
N ARG A 33 -2.18 -7.15 -6.36
CA ARG A 33 -2.47 -5.71 -6.33
C ARG A 33 -3.76 -5.49 -5.56
N ILE A 34 -3.76 -4.50 -4.69
CA ILE A 34 -4.94 -3.96 -4.04
C ILE A 34 -4.93 -2.48 -4.41
N ASN A 35 -6.03 -1.97 -4.98
CA ASN A 35 -6.14 -0.53 -5.23
C ASN A 35 -7.14 0.05 -4.24
N LEU A 36 -6.65 0.95 -3.41
CA LEU A 36 -7.45 1.67 -2.43
C LEU A 36 -7.62 3.10 -2.91
N ASN A 37 -8.87 3.54 -3.00
CA ASN A 37 -9.23 4.94 -3.23
C ASN A 37 -9.75 5.51 -1.91
N GLY A 38 -9.18 6.62 -1.45
CA GLY A 38 -9.55 7.20 -0.17
C GLY A 38 -9.58 8.73 -0.19
N ALA A 39 -10.42 9.28 0.67
CA ALA A 39 -10.55 10.72 0.91
C ALA A 39 -10.65 10.97 2.42
N ILE A 40 -10.17 12.15 2.83
CA ILE A 40 -10.29 12.65 4.20
C ILE A 40 -10.99 14.00 4.15
N ASP A 41 -11.98 14.17 5.02
CA ASP A 41 -12.56 15.47 5.33
C ASP A 41 -11.61 16.20 6.29
N ILE A 42 -11.20 17.42 5.96
CA ILE A 42 -10.22 18.18 6.75
C ILE A 42 -10.83 18.90 7.97
N GLU A 43 -12.15 19.07 8.00
CA GLU A 43 -12.86 19.72 9.11
C GLU A 43 -13.24 18.70 10.18
N THR A 44 -13.73 17.53 9.76
CA THR A 44 -14.17 16.46 10.67
C THR A 44 -13.11 15.40 10.91
N PHE A 45 -12.06 15.33 10.08
CA PHE A 45 -11.07 14.26 10.03
C PHE A 45 -11.66 12.88 9.73
N GLU A 46 -12.89 12.81 9.20
CA GLU A 46 -13.48 11.55 8.77
C GLU A 46 -12.78 11.02 7.52
N VAL A 47 -12.55 9.71 7.49
CA VAL A 47 -11.83 9.04 6.40
C VAL A 47 -12.75 8.04 5.72
N THR A 48 -12.89 8.20 4.40
CA THR A 48 -13.59 7.24 3.54
C THR A 48 -12.57 6.48 2.71
N ILE A 49 -12.65 5.14 2.72
CA ILE A 49 -11.77 4.25 1.96
C ILE A 49 -12.62 3.25 1.18
N ARG A 50 -12.20 2.95 -0.06
CA ARG A 50 -12.84 1.99 -0.94
C ARG A 50 -11.80 1.15 -1.68
N GLU A 51 -12.05 -0.14 -1.82
CA GLU A 51 -11.28 -1.01 -2.71
C GLU A 51 -11.88 -1.00 -4.12
N ASP A 52 -11.00 -0.93 -5.11
CA ASP A 52 -11.33 -0.93 -6.54
C ASP A 52 -10.42 -1.87 -7.32
N GLU A 53 -10.95 -2.48 -8.37
CA GLU A 53 -10.15 -3.23 -9.34
C GLU A 53 -9.15 -2.32 -10.07
N SER A 54 -9.48 -1.04 -10.28
CA SER A 54 -8.62 -0.05 -10.91
C SER A 54 -9.02 1.36 -10.50
N ILE A 55 -8.02 2.23 -10.36
CA ILE A 55 -8.22 3.64 -10.04
C ILE A 55 -8.35 4.42 -11.35
N ASN A 56 -9.57 4.91 -11.61
CA ASN A 56 -9.92 5.71 -12.78
C ASN A 56 -11.01 6.74 -12.44
N ALA A 57 -11.43 7.54 -13.43
CA ALA A 57 -12.46 8.57 -13.24
C ALA A 57 -13.73 8.02 -12.57
N GLN A 58 -14.25 6.88 -13.03
CA GLN A 58 -15.46 6.26 -12.46
C GLN A 58 -15.28 5.88 -11.00
N SER A 59 -14.11 5.35 -10.65
CA SER A 59 -13.78 5.01 -9.27
C SER A 59 -13.72 6.25 -8.37
N THR A 60 -13.32 7.39 -8.92
CA THR A 60 -13.25 8.67 -8.20
C THR A 60 -14.63 9.26 -7.97
N ILE A 61 -15.54 9.26 -8.97
CA ILE A 61 -16.91 9.77 -8.71
C ILE A 61 -17.62 8.91 -7.66
N LYS A 62 -17.43 7.58 -7.69
CA LYS A 62 -17.97 6.68 -6.68
C LYS A 62 -17.46 6.97 -5.27
N LEU A 63 -16.22 7.45 -5.14
CA LEU A 63 -15.68 7.86 -3.84
C LEU A 63 -16.34 9.15 -3.36
N SER A 64 -16.56 10.12 -4.25
CA SER A 64 -17.13 11.44 -3.93
C SER A 64 -18.65 11.45 -3.74
N MET A 65 -19.35 10.38 -4.12
CA MET A 65 -20.80 10.23 -3.92
C MET A 65 -21.16 9.61 -2.57
N LYS A 66 -20.19 9.45 -1.68
CA LYS A 66 -20.34 8.86 -0.35
C LYS A 66 -20.18 9.94 0.70
#